data_AF-A0A1G9J1C7-F1
#
_entry.id   AF-A0A1G9J1C7-F1
#
_cell.length_a   1.000
_cell.length_b   1.000
_cell.length_c   1.000
_cell.angle_alpha   90.00
_cell.angle_beta   90.00
_cell.angle_gamma   90.00
#
_symmetry.space_group_name_H-M   'P 1'
#
loop_
_entity.id
_entity.type
_entity.pdbx_description
1 polymer ?
#
loop_
_entity_poly.entity_id
_entity_poly.type
_entity_poly.pdbx_seq_one_letter_code
_entity_poly.pdbx_strand_id
1 'polypeptide(L)'
;MTKDRDMQDIAAEYAGYFDFDFGDSGVILNLTEEAPPELLRMIKDLFGNDTQEALVKVYEALNTVSEADDVFNCEVDEKICTLTIFCKIVRHLEKIAKN
;
A
#
# COMPACT_ATOMS: atom_id res chain seq x y z
N MET A 1 1.75 6.07 -27.12
CA MET A 1 2.15 4.99 -26.22
C MET A 1 1.65 5.37 -24.84
N THR A 2 0.50 4.86 -24.44
CA THR A 2 0.18 4.76 -23.01
C THR A 2 1.25 3.87 -22.42
N LYS A 3 2.07 4.38 -21.49
CA LYS A 3 2.92 3.50 -20.71
C LYS A 3 1.96 2.60 -19.93
N ASP A 4 2.01 1.29 -20.18
CA ASP A 4 1.44 0.34 -19.24
C ASP A 4 2.06 0.68 -17.89
N ARG A 5 1.22 1.03 -16.91
CA ARG A 5 1.72 1.42 -15.58
C ARG A 5 2.25 0.17 -14.91
N ASP A 6 3.51 0.19 -14.48
CA ASP A 6 4.04 -0.92 -13.68
C ASP A 6 3.45 -0.86 -12.26
N MET A 7 3.42 -2.00 -11.57
CA MET A 7 2.87 -2.09 -10.22
C MET A 7 3.60 -1.18 -9.23
N GLN A 8 4.90 -0.94 -9.44
CA GLN A 8 5.71 0.00 -8.65
C GLN A 8 5.21 1.45 -8.80
N ASP A 9 4.83 1.88 -10.00
CA ASP A 9 4.27 3.22 -10.24
C ASP A 9 2.91 3.39 -9.55
N ILE A 10 2.10 2.32 -9.52
CA ILE A 10 0.81 2.32 -8.82
C ILE A 10 1.05 2.33 -7.30
N ALA A 11 2.02 1.55 -6.81
CA ALA A 11 2.37 1.51 -5.40
C ALA A 11 2.86 2.87 -4.90
N ALA A 12 3.72 3.54 -5.68
CA ALA A 12 4.20 4.88 -5.39
C ALA A 12 3.07 5.91 -5.35
N GLU A 13 2.15 5.87 -6.33
CA GLU A 13 0.96 6.75 -6.31
C GLU A 13 0.09 6.49 -5.09
N TYR A 14 -0.18 5.22 -4.77
CA TYR A 14 -1.02 4.86 -3.63
C TYR A 14 -0.37 5.27 -2.30
N ALA A 15 0.94 5.11 -2.14
CA ALA A 15 1.68 5.57 -0.97
C ALA A 15 1.58 7.09 -0.81
N GLY A 16 1.52 7.84 -1.91
CA GLY A 16 1.36 9.30 -1.92
C GLY A 16 0.03 9.81 -1.35
N TYR A 17 -0.98 8.95 -1.20
CA TYR A 17 -2.26 9.30 -0.58
C TYR A 17 -2.29 9.12 0.94
N PHE A 18 -1.19 8.68 1.56
CA PHE A 18 -1.07 8.59 3.00
C PHE A 18 -0.43 9.87 3.55
N ASP A 19 -1.01 10.40 4.62
CA ASP A 19 -0.49 11.55 5.35
C ASP A 19 -0.22 11.19 6.80
N PHE A 20 0.80 11.83 7.38
CA PHE A 20 1.25 11.60 8.73
C PHE A 20 0.81 12.75 9.64
N ASP A 21 -0.06 12.44 10.59
CA ASP A 21 -0.44 13.35 11.65
C ASP A 21 0.44 13.09 12.89
N PHE A 22 1.26 14.09 13.23
CA PHE A 22 2.19 14.05 14.35
C PHE A 22 1.55 14.74 15.56
N GLY A 23 0.72 14.01 16.29
CA GLY A 23 0.06 14.48 17.50
C GLY A 23 0.81 14.15 18.80
N ASP A 24 0.31 14.65 19.92
CA ASP A 24 0.86 14.41 21.26
C ASP A 24 0.88 12.91 21.67
N SER A 25 0.06 12.08 21.01
CA SER A 25 -0.06 10.63 21.26
C SER A 25 0.83 9.77 20.35
N GLY A 26 1.64 10.40 19.49
CA GLY A 26 2.48 9.72 18.50
C GLY A 26 2.02 9.97 17.06
N VAL A 27 2.53 9.15 16.15
CA VAL A 27 2.28 9.25 14.71
C VAL A 27 1.02 8.49 14.34
N ILE A 28 0.07 9.17 13.70
CA ILE A 28 -1.15 8.59 13.14
C ILE A 28 -1.05 8.68 11.62
N LEU A 29 -1.37 7.59 10.94
CA LEU A 29 -1.41 7.55 9.48
C LEU A 29 -2.86 7.72 9.01
N ASN A 30 -3.10 8.63 8.08
CA ASN A 30 -4.41 8.91 7.52
C ASN A 30 -4.39 8.77 6.00
N LEU A 31 -5.53 8.41 5.40
CA LEU A 31 -5.73 8.56 3.97
C LEU A 31 -6.24 9.97 3.68
N THR A 32 -5.66 10.61 2.67
CA THR A 32 -6.13 11.89 2.15
C THR A 32 -7.53 11.73 1.50
N GLU A 33 -8.29 12.83 1.42
CA GLU A 33 -9.61 12.84 0.78
C GLU A 33 -9.54 12.54 -0.73
N GLU A 34 -8.36 12.70 -1.33
CA GLU A 34 -8.09 12.43 -2.75
C GLU A 34 -7.77 10.95 -3.02
N ALA A 35 -7.66 10.12 -1.97
CA ALA A 35 -7.35 8.71 -2.10
C ALA A 35 -8.37 8.00 -3.02
N PRO A 36 -7.92 7.23 -4.03
CA PRO A 36 -8.83 6.59 -4.97
C PRO A 36 -9.71 5.56 -4.25
N PRO A 37 -10.98 5.40 -4.65
CA PRO A 37 -11.90 4.45 -4.03
C PRO A 37 -11.36 3.00 -4.02
N GLU A 38 -10.49 2.68 -4.96
CA GLU A 38 -9.86 1.37 -5.13
C GLU A 38 -8.86 1.07 -4.00
N LEU A 39 -8.09 2.07 -3.55
CA LEU A 39 -7.19 1.94 -2.41
C LEU A 39 -7.98 1.68 -1.12
N LEU A 40 -9.06 2.43 -0.89
CA LEU A 40 -9.94 2.22 0.26
C LEU A 40 -10.62 0.85 0.21
N ARG A 41 -11.04 0.41 -0.97
CA ARG A 41 -11.63 -0.92 -1.17
C ARG A 41 -10.62 -2.02 -0.87
N MET A 42 -9.37 -1.89 -1.33
CA MET A 42 -8.30 -2.85 -1.04
C MET A 42 -8.09 -3.01 0.48
N ILE A 43 -8.00 -1.90 1.22
CA ILE A 43 -7.85 -1.93 2.68
C ILE A 43 -9.02 -2.66 3.34
N LYS A 44 -10.26 -2.33 2.96
CA LYS A 44 -11.46 -2.97 3.49
C LYS A 44 -11.54 -4.46 3.14
N ASP A 45 -11.17 -4.85 1.92
CA ASP A 45 -11.18 -6.25 1.49
C ASP A 45 -10.15 -7.11 2.24
N LEU A 46 -9.00 -6.51 2.60
CA LEU A 46 -7.91 -7.22 3.29
C LEU A 46 -8.08 -7.28 4.80
N PHE A 47 -8.59 -6.21 5.41
CA PHE A 47 -8.61 -6.05 6.87
C PHE A 47 -10.02 -5.90 7.47
N GLY A 48 -11.05 -5.70 6.64
CA GLY A 48 -12.43 -5.46 7.07
C GLY A 48 -12.71 -4.02 7.54
N ASN A 49 -11.67 -3.26 7.88
CA ASN A 49 -11.73 -1.86 8.30
C ASN A 49 -10.40 -1.13 7.99
N ASP A 50 -10.39 0.18 8.19
CA ASP A 50 -9.28 1.12 8.01
C ASP A 50 -8.65 1.51 9.36
N THR A 51 -8.39 0.52 10.21
CA THR A 51 -7.67 0.75 11.48
C THR A 51 -6.24 1.24 11.23
N GLN A 52 -5.64 1.92 12.22
CA GLN A 52 -4.25 2.37 12.14
C GLN A 52 -3.27 1.22 11.79
N GLU A 53 -3.49 0.03 12.36
CA GLU A 53 -2.68 -1.15 12.03
C GLU A 53 -2.80 -1.55 10.55
N ALA A 54 -4.02 -1.50 9.99
CA ALA A 54 -4.25 -1.78 8.58
C ALA A 54 -3.57 -0.74 7.67
N LEU A 55 -3.69 0.55 8.02
CA LEU A 55 -3.08 1.65 7.26
C LEU A 55 -1.56 1.53 7.25
N VAL A 56 -0.93 1.28 8.40
CA VAL A 56 0.54 1.09 8.49
C VAL A 56 0.99 -0.10 7.66
N LYS A 57 0.28 -1.24 7.73
CA LYS A 57 0.61 -2.44 6.93
C LYS A 57 0.54 -2.20 5.44
N VAL A 58 -0.48 -1.48 4.99
CA VAL A 58 -0.65 -1.16 3.57
C VAL A 58 0.39 -0.16 3.13
N TYR A 59 0.62 0.92 3.89
CA TYR A 59 1.63 1.90 3.58
C TYR A 59 3.04 1.29 3.49
N GLU A 60 3.41 0.45 4.45
CA GLU A 60 4.69 -0.27 4.42
C GLU A 60 4.82 -1.12 3.15
N ALA A 61 3.82 -1.95 2.86
CA ALA A 61 3.85 -2.79 1.67
C ALA A 61 3.92 -1.98 0.37
N LEU A 62 3.24 -0.83 0.29
CA LEU A 62 3.29 0.05 -0.88
C LEU A 62 4.68 0.64 -1.08
N ASN A 63 5.35 1.11 -0.02
CA ASN A 63 6.73 1.59 -0.12
C ASN A 63 7.72 0.47 -0.46
N THR A 64 7.57 -0.71 0.16
CA THR A 64 8.40 -1.87 -0.20
C THR A 64 8.26 -2.20 -1.69
N VAL A 65 7.05 -2.19 -2.24
CA VAL A 65 6.83 -2.46 -3.67
C VAL A 65 7.39 -1.34 -4.54
N SER A 66 7.16 -0.07 -4.20
CA SER A 66 7.60 1.05 -5.04
C SER A 66 9.12 1.18 -5.12
N GLU A 67 9.83 0.78 -4.07
CA GLU A 67 11.30 0.87 -3.99
C GLU A 67 12.02 -0.41 -4.45
N ALA A 68 11.29 -1.51 -4.69
CA ALA A 68 11.89 -2.78 -5.05
C ALA A 68 12.37 -2.84 -6.51
N ASP A 69 13.63 -3.22 -6.70
CA ASP A 69 14.18 -3.60 -8.02
C ASP A 69 13.48 -4.86 -8.56
N ASP A 70 13.19 -5.84 -7.70
CA ASP A 70 12.41 -7.04 -7.98
C ASP A 70 11.45 -7.33 -6.81
N VAL A 71 10.16 -7.06 -7.02
CA VAL A 71 9.09 -7.24 -6.03
C VAL A 71 8.92 -8.70 -5.60
N PHE A 72 9.31 -9.67 -6.42
CA PHE A 72 9.22 -11.09 -6.07
C PHE A 72 10.43 -11.59 -5.28
N ASN A 73 11.44 -10.75 -5.09
CA ASN A 73 12.66 -11.05 -4.35
C ASN A 73 13.07 -9.92 -3.38
N CYS A 74 12.13 -9.05 -2.99
CA CYS A 74 12.38 -7.96 -2.06
C CYS A 74 12.34 -8.44 -0.60
N GLU A 75 13.02 -7.71 0.29
CA GLU A 75 12.92 -7.93 1.74
C GLU A 75 11.60 -7.33 2.26
N VAL A 76 10.92 -8.06 3.15
CA VAL A 76 9.65 -7.63 3.76
C VAL A 76 9.83 -7.61 5.28
N ASP A 77 9.52 -6.48 5.93
CA ASP A 77 9.50 -6.43 7.40
C ASP A 77 8.25 -7.13 7.96
N GLU A 78 8.38 -8.43 8.23
CA GLU A 78 7.31 -9.26 8.78
C GLU A 78 6.84 -8.85 10.19
N LYS A 79 7.55 -7.95 10.88
CA LYS A 79 7.07 -7.37 12.15
C LYS A 79 5.97 -6.33 11.91
N ILE A 80 5.98 -5.69 10.75
CA ILE A 80 5.00 -4.68 10.35
C ILE A 80 3.94 -5.35 9.48
N CYS A 81 4.35 -5.92 8.34
CA CYS A 81 3.47 -6.51 7.35
C CYS A 81 3.85 -7.98 7.11
N THR A 82 2.99 -8.91 7.50
CA THR A 82 3.27 -10.33 7.26
C THR A 82 3.36 -10.64 5.77
N LEU A 83 4.20 -11.61 5.39
CA LEU A 83 4.38 -11.98 3.99
C LEU A 83 3.05 -12.31 3.28
N THR A 84 2.10 -12.93 4.00
CA THR A 84 0.77 -13.24 3.46
C THR A 84 -0.01 -11.99 3.05
N ILE A 85 0.07 -10.92 3.85
CA ILE A 85 -0.61 -9.66 3.55
C ILE A 85 0.11 -8.93 2.43
N PHE A 86 1.44 -8.87 2.48
CA PHE A 86 2.26 -8.31 1.42
C PHE A 86 1.92 -8.94 0.05
N CYS A 87 1.94 -10.28 -0.04
CA CYS A 87 1.60 -10.99 -1.27
C CYS A 87 0.17 -10.71 -1.77
N LYS A 88 -0.79 -10.47 -0.87
CA LYS A 88 -2.17 -10.10 -1.26
C LYS A 88 -2.23 -8.69 -1.85
N ILE A 89 -1.45 -7.74 -1.30
CA ILE A 89 -1.35 -6.37 -1.80
C ILE A 89 -0.66 -6.37 -3.18
N VAL A 90 0.47 -7.06 -3.32
CA VAL A 90 1.17 -7.22 -4.62
C VAL A 90 0.22 -7.77 -5.69
N ARG A 91 -0.55 -8.82 -5.37
CA ARG A 91 -1.57 -9.37 -6.28
C ARG A 91 -2.68 -8.39 -6.64
N HIS A 92 -3.00 -7.44 -5.76
CA HIS A 92 -3.98 -6.40 -6.04
C HIS A 92 -3.41 -5.38 -7.03
N LEU A 93 -2.19 -4.90 -6.78
CA LEU A 93 -1.48 -3.97 -7.65
C LEU A 93 -1.24 -4.58 -9.04
N GLU A 94 -0.83 -5.85 -9.12
CA GLU A 94 -0.65 -6.56 -10.38
C GLU A 94 -1.94 -6.64 -11.21
N LYS A 95 -3.10 -6.80 -10.56
CA LYS A 95 -4.40 -6.80 -11.25
C LYS A 95 -4.75 -5.42 -11.79
N ILE A 96 -4.39 -4.36 -11.09
CA ILE A 96 -4.65 -2.98 -11.54
C ILE A 96 -3.73 -2.64 -12.71
N ALA A 97 -2.44 -2.98 -12.62
CA ALA A 97 -1.46 -2.75 -13.69
C ALA A 97 -1.81 -3.44 -15.02
N LYS A 98 -2.54 -4.56 -14.98
CA LYS A 98 -2.95 -5.34 -16.15
C LYS A 98 -4.29 -4.90 -16.77
N ASN A 99 -5.00 -3.96 -16.17
CA ASN A 99 -6.29 -3.44 -16.65
C ASN A 99 -6.13 -2.03 -17.25
#